data_AF-A0A6B2S1R2-F1
#
_entry.id   AF-A0A6B2S1R2-F1
#
_cell.length_a   1.000
_cell.length_b   1.000
_cell.length_c   1.000
_cell.angle_alpha   90.00
_cell.angle_beta   90.00
_cell.angle_gamma   90.00
#
_symmetry.space_group_name_H-M   'P 1'
#
loop_
_entity.id
_entity.type
_entity.pdbx_description
1 polymer ?
#
loop_
_entity_poly.entity_id
_entity_poly.type
_entity_poly.pdbx_seq_one_letter_code
_entity_poly.pdbx_strand_id
1 'polypeptide(L)'
;MPSHVFADRPAPQPPERGTVDALITRTRLLRGDMDAVRRDAADDDDAQSRWQRALCDLAVHHLDDLGAHLGQLKEGLPAAGTDPLTGEPAGHGAHAHPGTGGGPGALLGRVGSADWDLLTDEVDWSDELYRIFGRPPESGPLSLDELPSVVLSDDQTRLTAMVTDCLVDGKPIDGEFRIRRPDSTVRTLHMLGEPVLDSDGCTASMWAVLRDVSDLRRSERTVRETQDSLQRQEQIARTERQVAVELQEAVLPPWRGPLRLPRGGPAALDLAAHYLPSAAPSRIGGDWYDAMALPDGQSLLTVGALTGHGVGATSAMAMLLGALRGMAVAGIAPGALMGHLNELLEASAQPALGSAVYCRYDPVGRTLAWAQAGHPAPLLFRAGTGCALTPPSGVLLGSMPGTAYGQAREQLRSGDVLVLHTGGLTAHGAADSSDEDGLLALAPRFTGSGTAQECMRMIVEQYGHLERREDTCVLIARVGEAQNAA
;
A
#
# COMPACT_ATOMS: atom_id res chain seq x y z
N MET A 1 -36.89 43.29 -14.34
CA MET A 1 -36.91 41.82 -14.46
C MET A 1 -35.63 41.37 -15.15
N PRO A 2 -34.95 40.32 -14.67
CA PRO A 2 -34.19 40.19 -13.42
C PRO A 2 -32.66 40.29 -13.69
N SER A 3 -31.89 41.01 -12.87
CA SER A 3 -31.09 40.53 -11.70
C SER A 3 -29.89 39.64 -12.05
N HIS A 4 -28.69 40.23 -12.05
CA HIS A 4 -27.42 39.51 -11.92
C HIS A 4 -27.22 39.09 -10.46
N VAL A 5 -27.47 37.81 -10.17
CA VAL A 5 -27.03 37.16 -8.93
C VAL A 5 -26.46 35.81 -9.33
N PHE A 6 -25.18 35.79 -9.69
CA PHE A 6 -24.36 34.59 -9.55
C PHE A 6 -24.00 34.54 -8.06
N ALA A 7 -24.86 33.91 -7.26
CA ALA A 7 -24.49 33.47 -5.93
C ALA A 7 -23.57 32.25 -6.09
N ASP A 8 -22.40 32.35 -5.48
CA ASP A 8 -21.46 31.28 -5.20
C ASP A 8 -22.17 29.97 -4.85
N ARG A 9 -21.93 28.91 -5.63
CA ARG A 9 -22.08 27.55 -5.14
C ARG A 9 -20.79 27.22 -4.39
N PRO A 10 -20.83 26.93 -3.08
CA PRO A 10 -19.68 26.33 -2.42
C PRO A 10 -19.40 24.96 -3.06
N ALA A 11 -18.12 24.64 -3.25
CA ALA A 11 -17.68 23.30 -3.59
C ALA A 11 -18.20 22.28 -2.56
N PRO A 12 -18.51 21.03 -2.96
CA PRO A 12 -18.98 20.01 -2.03
C PRO A 12 -17.92 19.74 -0.98
N GLN A 13 -18.17 20.16 0.26
CA GLN A 13 -17.36 19.80 1.42
C GLN A 13 -17.41 18.27 1.60
N PRO A 14 -16.29 17.61 1.95
CA PRO A 14 -16.32 16.20 2.31
C PRO A 14 -17.25 16.01 3.51
N PRO A 15 -18.05 14.93 3.60
CA PRO A 15 -18.99 14.77 4.69
C PRO A 15 -18.22 14.69 6.02
N GLU A 16 -18.35 15.72 6.85
CA GLU A 16 -17.77 15.77 8.19
C GLU A 16 -18.24 14.55 8.98
N ARG A 17 -17.36 13.89 9.74
CA ARG A 17 -17.70 12.74 10.60
C ARG A 17 -18.95 12.96 11.47
N GLY A 18 -19.26 14.21 11.83
CA GLY A 18 -20.48 14.60 12.54
C GLY A 18 -21.79 14.33 11.78
N THR A 19 -21.75 14.25 10.45
CA THR A 19 -22.91 13.93 9.60
C THR A 19 -23.30 12.45 9.74
N VAL A 20 -22.31 11.55 9.80
CA VAL A 20 -22.56 10.11 10.00
C VAL A 20 -23.08 9.85 11.41
N ASP A 21 -22.51 10.50 12.43
CA ASP A 21 -23.01 10.41 13.81
C ASP A 21 -24.44 10.97 13.97
N ALA A 22 -24.75 12.08 13.29
CA ALA A 22 -26.10 12.63 13.25
C ALA A 22 -27.09 11.67 12.57
N LEU A 23 -26.66 11.01 11.48
CA LEU A 23 -27.46 9.99 10.81
C LEU A 23 -27.66 8.76 11.70
N ILE A 24 -26.63 8.25 12.37
CA ILE A 24 -26.75 7.13 13.33
C ILE A 24 -27.75 7.48 14.43
N THR A 25 -27.66 8.69 14.97
CA THR A 25 -28.56 9.17 16.02
C THR A 25 -30.00 9.27 15.52
N ARG A 26 -30.20 9.77 14.29
CA ARG A 26 -31.52 9.88 13.66
C ARG A 26 -32.13 8.52 13.34
N THR A 27 -31.32 7.56 12.90
CA THR A 27 -31.76 6.18 12.65
C THR A 27 -32.18 5.50 13.95
N ARG A 28 -31.45 5.71 15.06
CA ARG A 28 -31.84 5.19 16.39
C ARG A 28 -33.13 5.82 16.92
N LEU A 29 -33.34 7.12 16.69
CA LEU A 29 -34.59 7.80 17.06
C LEU A 29 -35.77 7.26 16.25
N LEU A 30 -35.63 7.18 14.93
CA LEU A 30 -36.65 6.58 14.05
C LEU A 30 -36.94 5.13 14.46
N ARG A 31 -35.93 4.35 14.85
CA ARG A 31 -36.13 2.99 15.35
C ARG A 31 -36.98 2.98 16.62
N GLY A 32 -36.66 3.86 17.57
CA GLY A 32 -37.43 4.01 18.81
C GLY A 32 -38.88 4.45 18.58
N ASP A 33 -39.11 5.36 17.61
CA ASP A 33 -40.44 5.79 17.19
C ASP A 33 -41.22 4.65 16.52
N MET A 34 -40.56 3.87 15.65
CA MET A 34 -41.15 2.69 15.02
C MET A 34 -41.46 1.57 16.03
N ASP A 35 -40.60 1.36 17.04
CA ASP A 35 -40.85 0.45 18.16
C ASP A 35 -42.05 0.88 19.02
N ALA A 36 -42.36 2.18 19.06
CA ALA A 36 -43.55 2.71 19.73
C ALA A 36 -44.82 2.46 18.90
N VAL A 37 -44.76 2.69 17.58
CA VAL A 37 -45.86 2.37 16.65
C VAL A 37 -46.15 0.86 16.63
N ARG A 38 -45.12 0.02 16.70
CA ARG A 38 -45.29 -1.44 16.83
C ARG A 38 -46.06 -1.84 18.08
N ARG A 39 -45.79 -1.17 19.22
CA ARG A 39 -46.46 -1.46 20.49
C ARG A 39 -47.93 -1.03 20.49
N ASP A 40 -48.28 0.05 19.80
CA ASP A 40 -49.66 0.52 19.66
C ASP A 40 -50.50 -0.38 18.73
N ALA A 41 -49.87 -0.97 17.72
CA ALA A 41 -50.51 -1.93 16.81
C ALA A 41 -50.73 -3.33 17.43
N ALA A 42 -50.37 -3.54 18.70
CA ALA A 42 -50.47 -4.84 19.37
C ALA A 42 -51.86 -5.15 19.98
N ASP A 43 -52.74 -4.16 20.08
CA ASP A 43 -53.97 -4.24 20.89
C ASP A 43 -55.25 -4.66 20.13
N ASP A 44 -55.18 -4.90 18.81
CA ASP A 44 -56.34 -5.29 17.99
C ASP A 44 -55.99 -6.44 17.02
N ASP A 45 -56.82 -7.49 16.98
CA ASP A 45 -56.58 -8.77 16.27
C ASP A 45 -57.20 -8.81 14.87
N ASP A 46 -57.16 -7.67 14.17
CA ASP A 46 -57.66 -7.54 12.80
C ASP A 46 -56.51 -7.65 11.77
N ALA A 47 -56.82 -8.11 10.55
CA ALA A 47 -55.83 -8.33 9.49
C ALA A 47 -55.03 -7.07 9.13
N GLN A 48 -55.67 -5.90 9.25
CA GLN A 48 -55.08 -4.58 9.07
C GLN A 48 -53.97 -4.29 10.10
N SER A 49 -54.19 -4.67 11.36
CA SER A 49 -53.23 -4.46 12.47
C SER A 49 -52.01 -5.38 12.34
N ARG A 50 -52.20 -6.60 11.83
CA ARG A 50 -51.11 -7.54 11.53
C ARG A 50 -50.25 -7.06 10.35
N TRP A 51 -50.87 -6.58 9.26
CA TRP A 51 -50.15 -5.97 8.14
C TRP A 51 -49.33 -4.74 8.58
N GLN A 52 -49.92 -3.90 9.45
CA GLN A 52 -49.23 -2.73 9.99
C GLN A 52 -48.07 -3.11 10.92
N ARG A 53 -48.21 -4.15 11.74
CA ARG A 53 -47.15 -4.68 12.62
C ARG A 53 -45.96 -5.19 11.82
N ALA A 54 -46.21 -5.99 10.81
CA ALA A 54 -45.12 -6.53 10.01
C ALA A 54 -44.42 -5.49 9.13
N LEU A 55 -45.14 -4.46 8.64
CA LEU A 55 -44.49 -3.29 8.04
C LEU A 55 -43.63 -2.52 9.06
N CYS A 56 -44.07 -2.47 10.32
CA CYS A 56 -43.25 -1.89 11.40
C CYS A 56 -42.01 -2.74 11.66
N ASP A 57 -42.11 -4.06 11.75
CA ASP A 57 -40.95 -4.93 11.97
C ASP A 57 -39.98 -4.91 10.79
N LEU A 58 -40.47 -4.86 9.55
CA LEU A 58 -39.63 -4.65 8.38
C LEU A 58 -38.92 -3.28 8.42
N ALA A 59 -39.63 -2.22 8.81
CA ALA A 59 -39.03 -0.90 8.94
C ALA A 59 -38.01 -0.83 10.09
N VAL A 60 -38.26 -1.51 11.22
CA VAL A 60 -37.29 -1.65 12.33
C VAL A 60 -36.05 -2.39 11.85
N HIS A 61 -36.20 -3.50 11.12
CA HIS A 61 -35.09 -4.23 10.53
C HIS A 61 -34.27 -3.35 9.57
N HIS A 62 -34.92 -2.53 8.72
CA HIS A 62 -34.23 -1.57 7.87
C HIS A 62 -33.46 -0.50 8.63
N LEU A 63 -34.01 -0.04 9.75
CA LEU A 63 -33.32 0.92 10.61
C LEU A 63 -32.15 0.26 11.36
N ASP A 64 -32.24 -1.03 11.69
CA ASP A 64 -31.14 -1.80 12.27
C ASP A 64 -30.02 -2.06 11.26
N ASP A 65 -30.35 -2.50 10.04
CA ASP A 65 -29.39 -2.66 8.94
C ASP A 65 -28.69 -1.33 8.60
N LEU A 66 -29.48 -0.26 8.47
CA LEU A 66 -28.95 1.06 8.18
C LEU A 66 -28.10 1.58 9.35
N GLY A 67 -28.47 1.26 10.59
CA GLY A 67 -27.68 1.54 11.78
C GLY A 67 -26.33 0.80 11.78
N ALA A 68 -26.33 -0.49 11.39
CA ALA A 68 -25.11 -1.29 11.26
C ALA A 68 -24.20 -0.76 10.15
N HIS A 69 -24.75 -0.44 8.97
CA HIS A 69 -23.98 0.13 7.86
C HIS A 69 -23.41 1.51 8.17
N LEU A 70 -24.18 2.41 8.81
CA LEU A 70 -23.65 3.69 9.26
C LEU A 70 -22.59 3.53 10.36
N GLY A 71 -22.73 2.51 11.22
CA GLY A 71 -21.71 2.12 12.19
C GLY A 71 -20.38 1.74 11.53
N GLN A 72 -20.42 0.87 10.51
CA GLN A 72 -19.25 0.50 9.70
C GLN A 72 -18.65 1.71 8.98
N LEU A 73 -19.49 2.62 8.48
CA LEU A 73 -19.05 3.84 7.79
C LEU A 73 -18.40 4.85 8.75
N LYS A 74 -18.82 4.88 10.02
CA LYS A 74 -18.21 5.68 11.09
C LYS A 74 -16.88 5.10 11.56
N GLU A 75 -16.81 3.78 11.73
CA GLU A 75 -15.57 3.09 12.07
C GLU A 75 -14.52 3.27 10.96
N GLY A 76 -14.98 3.45 9.71
CA GLY A 76 -14.13 3.60 8.53
C GLY A 76 -13.41 2.28 8.20
N LEU A 77 -12.74 2.22 7.04
CA LEU A 77 -11.68 1.22 6.92
C LEU A 77 -10.64 1.49 8.03
N PRO A 78 -10.07 0.45 8.67
CA PRO A 78 -8.96 0.66 9.59
C PRO A 78 -7.91 1.51 8.87
N ALA A 79 -7.52 2.62 9.50
CA ALA A 79 -6.73 3.67 8.87
C ALA A 79 -5.42 3.12 8.28
N ALA A 80 -5.42 2.85 6.96
CA ALA A 80 -4.22 2.94 6.17
C ALA A 80 -3.85 4.42 6.09
N GLY A 81 -2.61 4.73 6.47
CA GLY A 81 -2.09 6.08 6.58
C GLY A 81 -2.43 6.92 5.35
N THR A 82 -2.99 8.08 5.62
CA THR A 82 -3.13 9.17 4.66
C THR A 82 -1.77 9.54 4.10
N ASP A 83 -1.60 9.41 2.79
CA ASP A 83 -0.63 10.19 2.03
C ASP A 83 -1.37 10.92 0.90
N PRO A 84 -1.15 12.24 0.74
CA PRO A 84 -1.84 13.05 -0.26
C PRO A 84 -1.08 12.99 -1.59
N LEU A 85 -1.74 12.53 -2.66
CA LEU A 85 -1.24 12.75 -4.01
C LEU A 85 -2.33 13.38 -4.88
N THR A 86 -2.19 14.69 -5.04
CA THR A 86 -2.60 15.46 -6.20
C THR A 86 -1.77 15.09 -7.42
N GLY A 87 -2.41 14.84 -8.57
CA GLY A 87 -1.78 14.65 -9.87
C GLY A 87 -2.79 14.51 -11.01
N GLU A 88 -2.77 15.48 -11.93
CA GLU A 88 -3.74 15.89 -12.96
C GLU A 88 -3.97 14.96 -14.19
N PRO A 89 -4.91 15.29 -15.12
CA PRO A 89 -5.73 14.33 -15.87
C PRO A 89 -5.35 14.12 -17.35
N ALA A 90 -5.70 12.94 -17.89
CA ALA A 90 -5.93 12.65 -19.31
C ALA A 90 -6.60 11.26 -19.41
N GLY A 91 -7.58 10.92 -20.25
CA GLY A 91 -8.40 11.60 -21.24
C GLY A 91 -9.30 10.54 -21.90
N HIS A 92 -10.58 10.89 -22.10
CA HIS A 92 -11.56 10.33 -23.05
C HIS A 92 -11.87 8.81 -23.10
N GLY A 93 -13.16 8.49 -22.86
CA GLY A 93 -13.83 7.27 -23.33
C GLY A 93 -15.30 7.25 -22.93
N ALA A 94 -16.19 7.71 -23.81
CA ALA A 94 -17.60 7.93 -23.58
C ALA A 94 -18.40 6.64 -23.28
N HIS A 95 -19.26 6.66 -22.25
CA HIS A 95 -20.48 5.86 -22.22
C HIS A 95 -21.64 6.64 -21.59
N ALA A 96 -22.77 6.55 -22.27
CA ALA A 96 -23.93 7.42 -22.16
C ALA A 96 -24.67 7.31 -20.82
N HIS A 97 -25.10 8.46 -20.30
CA HIS A 97 -26.15 8.57 -19.30
C HIS A 97 -27.49 8.02 -19.85
N PRO A 98 -28.18 7.10 -19.16
CA PRO A 98 -29.62 7.02 -19.22
C PRO A 98 -30.24 7.99 -18.20
N GLY A 99 -31.34 8.60 -18.62
CA GLY A 99 -31.99 9.75 -17.99
C GLY A 99 -32.31 9.59 -16.50
N THR A 100 -32.08 10.69 -15.80
CA THR A 100 -32.79 11.10 -14.59
C THR A 100 -34.30 11.09 -14.85
N GLY A 101 -34.99 10.16 -14.19
CA GLY A 101 -36.44 10.06 -14.21
C GLY A 101 -36.93 9.01 -13.21
N GLY A 102 -36.98 9.36 -11.93
CA GLY A 102 -37.54 8.51 -10.89
C GLY A 102 -37.78 9.34 -9.63
N GLY A 103 -39.03 9.75 -9.43
CA GLY A 103 -39.47 10.48 -8.24
C GLY A 103 -39.35 9.66 -6.94
N PRO A 104 -39.79 10.21 -5.80
CA PRO A 104 -39.61 9.64 -4.46
C PRO A 104 -40.26 8.25 -4.18
N GLY A 105 -40.70 7.50 -5.20
CA GLY A 105 -41.37 6.20 -5.07
C GLY A 105 -40.48 4.96 -5.24
N ALA A 106 -39.18 5.12 -5.51
CA ALA A 106 -38.29 4.00 -5.88
C ALA A 106 -37.87 3.07 -4.71
N LEU A 107 -38.18 3.42 -3.46
CA LEU A 107 -37.88 2.58 -2.28
C LEU A 107 -38.93 1.50 -2.00
N LEU A 108 -40.14 1.58 -2.60
CA LEU A 108 -41.23 0.63 -2.36
C LEU A 108 -41.31 -0.51 -3.39
N GLY A 109 -40.53 -0.47 -4.47
CA GLY A 109 -40.59 -1.47 -5.58
C GLY A 109 -39.64 -2.66 -5.44
N ARG A 110 -39.42 -3.17 -4.21
CA ARG A 110 -38.55 -4.33 -3.94
C ARG A 110 -39.07 -5.25 -2.84
N VAL A 111 -40.27 -5.01 -2.36
CA VAL A 111 -40.86 -5.69 -1.22
C VAL A 111 -42.24 -6.20 -1.63
N GLY A 112 -42.38 -7.52 -1.75
CA GLY A 112 -43.65 -8.18 -1.98
C GLY A 112 -44.20 -8.76 -0.67
N SER A 113 -45.50 -9.01 -0.62
CA SER A 113 -46.14 -9.73 0.48
C SER A 113 -46.91 -10.92 -0.06
N ALA A 114 -47.00 -11.96 0.75
CA ALA A 114 -47.79 -13.14 0.50
C ALA A 114 -48.59 -13.52 1.75
N ASP A 115 -49.80 -13.98 1.57
CA ASP A 115 -50.60 -14.66 2.58
C ASP A 115 -50.95 -16.06 2.05
N TRP A 116 -50.77 -17.07 2.89
CA TRP A 116 -51.19 -18.45 2.62
C TRP A 116 -52.19 -18.85 3.70
N ASP A 117 -53.46 -18.95 3.34
CA ASP A 117 -54.52 -19.43 4.22
C ASP A 117 -54.56 -20.97 4.16
N LEU A 118 -54.27 -21.61 5.29
CA LEU A 118 -54.15 -23.07 5.39
C LEU A 118 -55.52 -23.73 5.58
N LEU A 119 -56.56 -22.97 5.91
CA LEU A 119 -57.93 -23.45 6.08
C LEU A 119 -58.67 -23.50 4.74
N THR A 120 -58.44 -22.49 3.89
CA THR A 120 -59.10 -22.35 2.58
C THR A 120 -58.24 -22.80 1.41
N ASP A 121 -56.93 -22.99 1.64
CA ASP A 121 -55.91 -23.22 0.59
C ASP A 121 -55.81 -22.05 -0.41
N GLU A 122 -56.33 -20.87 -0.03
CA GLU A 122 -56.19 -19.65 -0.81
C GLU A 122 -54.82 -19.00 -0.56
N VAL A 123 -54.26 -18.44 -1.62
CA VAL A 123 -52.97 -17.77 -1.58
C VAL A 123 -53.12 -16.40 -2.20
N ASP A 124 -52.67 -15.37 -1.49
CA ASP A 124 -52.73 -13.99 -1.95
C ASP A 124 -51.32 -13.43 -2.07
N TRP A 125 -50.97 -12.93 -3.25
CA TRP A 125 -49.69 -12.27 -3.52
C TRP A 125 -49.89 -10.82 -3.90
N SER A 126 -49.01 -9.94 -3.41
CA SER A 126 -48.97 -8.57 -3.91
C SER A 126 -48.41 -8.48 -5.33
N ASP A 127 -48.80 -7.44 -6.07
CA ASP A 127 -48.29 -7.15 -7.43
C ASP A 127 -46.76 -7.11 -7.51
N GLU A 128 -46.10 -6.66 -6.44
CA GLU A 128 -44.64 -6.59 -6.38
C GLU A 128 -44.02 -7.98 -6.27
N LEU A 129 -44.68 -8.94 -5.60
CA LEU A 129 -44.17 -10.30 -5.49
C LEU A 129 -44.15 -11.02 -6.85
N TYR A 130 -45.17 -10.80 -7.69
CA TYR A 130 -45.15 -11.25 -9.08
C TYR A 130 -43.96 -10.68 -9.86
N ARG A 131 -43.64 -9.39 -9.69
CA ARG A 131 -42.46 -8.76 -10.31
C ARG A 131 -41.14 -9.32 -9.77
N ILE A 132 -41.06 -9.60 -8.47
CA ILE A 132 -39.88 -10.20 -7.80
C ILE A 132 -39.63 -11.63 -8.30
N PHE A 133 -40.67 -12.41 -8.56
CA PHE A 133 -40.54 -13.76 -9.12
C PHE A 133 -40.47 -13.77 -10.66
N GLY A 134 -40.70 -12.63 -11.30
CA GLY A 134 -40.71 -12.52 -12.77
C GLY A 134 -41.85 -13.31 -13.41
N ARG A 135 -42.99 -13.42 -12.71
CA ARG A 135 -44.18 -14.17 -13.12
C ARG A 135 -45.31 -13.22 -13.49
N PRO A 136 -46.11 -13.51 -14.53
CA PRO A 136 -47.31 -12.72 -14.81
C PRO A 136 -48.41 -13.05 -13.78
N PRO A 137 -49.23 -12.08 -13.34
CA PRO A 137 -50.34 -12.32 -12.41
C PRO A 137 -51.34 -13.39 -12.88
N GLU A 138 -51.48 -13.56 -14.19
CA GLU A 138 -52.32 -14.59 -14.84
C GLU A 138 -51.89 -16.04 -14.53
N SER A 139 -50.64 -16.25 -14.12
CA SER A 139 -50.14 -17.58 -13.71
C SER A 139 -50.51 -17.96 -12.29
N GLY A 140 -51.17 -17.07 -11.55
CA GLY A 140 -51.49 -17.25 -10.15
C GLY A 140 -50.29 -17.21 -9.20
N PRO A 141 -50.56 -17.08 -7.90
CA PRO A 141 -49.55 -17.11 -6.85
C PRO A 141 -48.99 -18.53 -6.68
N LEU A 142 -47.80 -18.66 -6.05
CA LEU A 142 -47.27 -19.99 -5.71
C LEU A 142 -47.75 -20.40 -4.32
N SER A 143 -48.30 -21.60 -4.23
CA SER A 143 -48.52 -22.28 -2.95
C SER A 143 -47.20 -22.61 -2.23
N LEU A 144 -47.27 -22.93 -0.94
CA LEU A 144 -46.07 -23.31 -0.16
C LEU A 144 -45.41 -24.59 -0.69
N ASP A 145 -46.19 -25.49 -1.29
CA ASP A 145 -45.68 -26.71 -1.92
C ASP A 145 -44.98 -26.43 -3.27
N GLU A 146 -45.40 -25.39 -3.98
CA GLU A 146 -44.81 -24.98 -5.25
C GLU A 146 -43.59 -24.07 -5.07
N LEU A 147 -43.50 -23.32 -3.97
CA LEU A 147 -42.42 -22.37 -3.69
C LEU A 147 -41.01 -22.99 -3.77
N PRO A 148 -40.74 -24.22 -3.28
CA PRO A 148 -39.44 -24.88 -3.44
C PRO A 148 -39.01 -25.10 -4.90
N SER A 149 -39.94 -25.19 -5.84
CA SER A 149 -39.64 -25.47 -7.27
C SER A 149 -38.86 -24.34 -7.96
N VAL A 150 -39.02 -23.10 -7.48
CA VAL A 150 -38.34 -21.91 -8.02
C VAL A 150 -37.08 -21.53 -7.22
N VAL A 151 -36.81 -22.22 -6.11
CA VAL A 151 -35.65 -21.99 -5.23
C VAL A 151 -34.46 -22.79 -5.72
N LEU A 152 -33.26 -22.22 -5.63
CA LEU A 152 -32.03 -22.93 -5.98
C LEU A 152 -31.87 -24.17 -5.11
N SER A 153 -31.37 -25.27 -5.68
CA SER A 153 -31.24 -26.57 -5.01
C SER A 153 -30.55 -26.49 -3.64
N ASP A 154 -29.54 -25.64 -3.52
CA ASP A 154 -28.75 -25.46 -2.29
C ASP A 154 -29.56 -24.82 -1.16
N ASP A 155 -30.59 -24.05 -1.49
CA ASP A 155 -31.39 -23.26 -0.55
C ASP A 155 -32.76 -23.90 -0.25
N GLN A 156 -33.17 -24.95 -0.99
CA GLN A 156 -34.47 -25.63 -0.83
C GLN A 156 -34.62 -26.22 0.58
N THR A 157 -33.64 -26.99 1.05
CA THR A 157 -33.67 -27.61 2.39
C THR A 157 -33.82 -26.56 3.49
N ARG A 158 -33.18 -25.40 3.33
CA ARG A 158 -33.26 -24.30 4.29
C ARG A 158 -34.65 -23.68 4.31
N LEU A 159 -35.20 -23.36 3.13
CA LEU A 159 -36.54 -22.80 3.03
C LEU A 159 -37.59 -23.75 3.60
N THR A 160 -37.52 -25.04 3.25
CA THR A 160 -38.45 -26.05 3.78
C THR A 160 -38.38 -26.13 5.30
N ALA A 161 -37.19 -26.08 5.89
CA ALA A 161 -37.06 -26.06 7.34
C ALA A 161 -37.69 -24.79 7.96
N MET A 162 -37.40 -23.60 7.41
CA MET A 162 -37.98 -22.34 7.87
C MET A 162 -39.52 -22.34 7.81
N VAL A 163 -40.09 -22.82 6.70
CA VAL A 163 -41.55 -22.93 6.54
C VAL A 163 -42.13 -23.97 7.49
N THR A 164 -41.48 -25.14 7.64
CA THR A 164 -41.95 -26.20 8.55
C THR A 164 -41.97 -25.71 10.00
N ASP A 165 -40.89 -25.07 10.46
CA ASP A 165 -40.78 -24.48 11.79
C ASP A 165 -41.88 -23.42 12.03
N CYS A 166 -42.26 -22.67 10.99
CA CYS A 166 -43.34 -21.70 11.09
C CYS A 166 -44.71 -22.35 11.22
N LEU A 167 -45.01 -23.31 10.36
CA LEU A 167 -46.32 -23.95 10.30
C LEU A 167 -46.56 -24.88 11.50
N VAL A 168 -45.55 -25.64 11.91
CA VAL A 168 -45.67 -26.68 12.94
C VAL A 168 -45.39 -26.15 14.34
N ASP A 169 -44.31 -25.37 14.48
CA ASP A 169 -43.87 -24.90 15.80
C ASP A 169 -44.33 -23.46 16.11
N GLY A 170 -45.05 -22.81 15.18
CA GLY A 170 -45.53 -21.44 15.36
C GLY A 170 -44.39 -20.41 15.42
N LYS A 171 -43.20 -20.71 14.87
CA LYS A 171 -42.04 -19.81 14.91
C LYS A 171 -42.07 -18.78 13.77
N PRO A 172 -41.68 -17.52 14.00
CA PRO A 172 -41.53 -16.57 12.90
C PRO A 172 -40.37 -16.98 11.97
N ILE A 173 -40.52 -16.67 10.69
CA ILE A 173 -39.52 -16.83 9.64
C ILE A 173 -38.67 -15.57 9.58
N ASP A 174 -37.34 -15.73 9.63
CA ASP A 174 -36.38 -14.72 9.25
C ASP A 174 -35.21 -15.41 8.54
N GLY A 175 -35.08 -15.22 7.22
CA GLY A 175 -33.94 -15.77 6.50
C GLY A 175 -33.91 -15.50 5.01
N GLU A 176 -32.76 -15.79 4.42
CA GLU A 176 -32.49 -15.57 3.01
C GLU A 176 -32.39 -16.85 2.20
N PHE A 177 -32.93 -16.80 0.98
CA PHE A 177 -32.82 -17.84 -0.03
C PHE A 177 -32.76 -17.26 -1.43
N ARG A 178 -32.24 -18.03 -2.38
CA ARG A 178 -32.12 -17.62 -3.77
C ARG A 178 -33.18 -18.29 -4.63
N ILE A 179 -33.82 -17.50 -5.48
CA ILE A 179 -34.76 -17.97 -6.50
C ILE A 179 -34.15 -17.88 -7.89
N ARG A 180 -34.54 -18.82 -8.77
CA ARG A 180 -34.27 -18.77 -10.20
C ARG A 180 -35.56 -18.40 -10.91
N ARG A 181 -35.55 -17.23 -11.56
CA ARG A 181 -36.68 -16.72 -12.34
C ARG A 181 -36.84 -17.48 -13.67
N PRO A 182 -38.00 -17.34 -14.35
CA PRO A 182 -38.22 -17.90 -15.69
C PRO A 182 -37.20 -17.43 -16.74
N ASP A 183 -36.67 -16.20 -16.60
CA ASP A 183 -35.61 -15.63 -17.44
C ASP A 183 -34.19 -16.15 -17.08
N SER A 184 -34.10 -17.16 -16.21
CA SER A 184 -32.87 -17.74 -15.65
C SER A 184 -32.04 -16.78 -14.77
N THR A 185 -32.50 -15.55 -14.51
CA THR A 185 -31.83 -14.66 -13.57
C THR A 185 -32.05 -15.15 -12.13
N VAL A 186 -30.99 -15.04 -11.33
CA VAL A 186 -31.04 -15.42 -9.91
C VAL A 186 -31.27 -14.17 -9.08
N ARG A 187 -32.20 -14.25 -8.11
CA ARG A 187 -32.39 -13.21 -7.10
C ARG A 187 -32.25 -13.77 -5.71
N THR A 188 -31.66 -12.98 -4.81
CA THR A 188 -31.62 -13.27 -3.38
C THR A 188 -32.79 -12.57 -2.72
N LEU A 189 -33.64 -13.34 -2.05
CA LEU A 189 -34.77 -12.83 -1.30
C LEU A 189 -34.49 -12.97 0.20
N HIS A 190 -34.88 -11.94 0.95
CA HIS A 190 -34.98 -12.00 2.41
C HIS A 190 -36.46 -12.10 2.77
N MET A 191 -36.83 -13.17 3.47
CA MET A 191 -38.20 -13.45 3.87
C MET A 191 -38.36 -13.24 5.37
N LEU A 192 -39.35 -12.45 5.72
CA LEU A 192 -39.86 -12.29 7.07
C LEU A 192 -41.30 -12.82 7.09
N GLY A 193 -41.64 -13.76 7.95
CA GLY A 193 -42.98 -14.33 7.99
C GLY A 193 -43.45 -14.63 9.40
N GLU A 194 -44.75 -14.54 9.63
CA GLU A 194 -45.37 -14.85 10.92
C GLU A 194 -46.54 -15.82 10.72
N PRO A 195 -46.70 -16.82 11.61
CA PRO A 195 -47.88 -17.66 11.64
C PRO A 195 -49.03 -16.93 12.33
N VAL A 196 -50.23 -17.03 11.76
CA VAL A 196 -51.49 -16.62 12.38
C VAL A 196 -52.10 -17.87 13.00
N LEU A 197 -52.33 -17.86 14.30
CA LEU A 197 -52.85 -19.02 15.03
C LEU A 197 -54.38 -18.92 15.18
N ASP A 198 -55.09 -20.04 15.12
CA ASP A 198 -56.50 -20.15 15.45
C ASP A 198 -56.75 -20.23 16.97
N SER A 199 -58.02 -20.35 17.35
CA SER A 199 -58.44 -20.48 18.76
C SER A 199 -57.91 -21.74 19.47
N ASP A 200 -57.49 -22.76 18.71
CA ASP A 200 -56.94 -24.01 19.23
C ASP A 200 -55.40 -23.97 19.30
N GLY A 201 -54.79 -22.84 18.92
CA GLY A 201 -53.34 -22.64 18.90
C GLY A 201 -52.65 -23.31 17.71
N CYS A 202 -53.40 -23.73 16.69
CA CYS A 202 -52.87 -24.27 15.44
C CYS A 202 -52.68 -23.14 14.42
N THR A 203 -51.70 -23.26 13.51
CA THR A 203 -51.49 -22.25 12.47
C THR A 203 -52.63 -22.28 11.45
N ALA A 204 -53.40 -21.18 11.39
CA ALA A 204 -54.53 -20.96 10.48
C ALA A 204 -54.10 -20.35 9.14
N SER A 205 -53.16 -19.41 9.17
CA SER A 205 -52.54 -18.85 7.97
C SER A 205 -51.09 -18.48 8.24
N MET A 206 -50.32 -18.27 7.17
CA MET A 206 -48.96 -17.73 7.27
C MET A 206 -48.87 -16.52 6.36
N TRP A 207 -48.48 -15.39 6.93
CA TRP A 207 -48.21 -14.19 6.15
C TRP A 207 -46.70 -13.94 6.09
N ALA A 208 -46.20 -13.48 4.94
CA ALA A 208 -44.79 -13.13 4.78
C ALA A 208 -44.54 -11.92 3.89
N VAL A 209 -43.45 -11.21 4.19
CA VAL A 209 -42.81 -10.23 3.32
C VAL A 209 -41.59 -10.86 2.67
N LEU A 210 -41.43 -10.63 1.37
CA LEU A 210 -40.23 -11.00 0.64
C LEU A 210 -39.59 -9.76 0.02
N ARG A 211 -38.34 -9.49 0.39
CA ARG A 211 -37.55 -8.38 -0.13
C ARG A 211 -36.48 -8.88 -1.09
N ASP A 212 -36.36 -8.25 -2.24
CA ASP A 212 -35.22 -8.48 -3.13
C ASP A 212 -33.97 -7.73 -2.64
N VAL A 213 -33.00 -8.49 -2.14
CA VAL A 213 -31.71 -8.02 -1.63
C VAL A 213 -30.55 -8.31 -2.60
N SER A 214 -30.85 -8.67 -3.86
CA SER A 214 -29.83 -9.03 -4.85
C SER A 214 -28.80 -7.93 -5.09
N ASP A 215 -29.22 -6.66 -5.19
CA ASP A 215 -28.31 -5.54 -5.41
C ASP A 215 -27.43 -5.25 -4.19
N LEU A 216 -28.02 -5.40 -2.99
CA LEU A 216 -27.30 -5.22 -1.72
C LEU A 216 -26.20 -6.27 -1.60
N ARG A 217 -26.55 -7.56 -1.75
CA ARG A 217 -25.59 -8.67 -1.65
C ARG A 217 -24.51 -8.60 -2.73
N ARG A 218 -24.84 -8.15 -3.95
CA ARG A 218 -23.85 -7.89 -5.01
C ARG A 218 -22.89 -6.76 -4.65
N SER A 219 -23.37 -5.66 -4.08
CA SER A 219 -22.53 -4.54 -3.65
C SER A 219 -21.58 -4.95 -2.52
N GLU A 220 -22.10 -5.59 -1.48
CA GLU A 220 -21.31 -6.07 -0.34
C GLU A 220 -20.21 -7.05 -0.77
N ARG A 221 -20.54 -7.97 -1.70
CA ARG A 221 -19.56 -8.91 -2.23
C ARG A 221 -18.43 -8.21 -2.96
N THR A 222 -18.73 -7.27 -3.85
CA THR A 222 -17.72 -6.50 -4.58
C THR A 222 -16.82 -5.71 -3.62
N VAL A 223 -17.41 -5.07 -2.59
CA VAL A 223 -16.65 -4.33 -1.58
C VAL A 223 -15.71 -5.26 -0.81
N ARG A 224 -16.22 -6.41 -0.35
CA ARG A 224 -15.43 -7.40 0.39
C ARG A 224 -14.29 -7.97 -0.44
N GLU A 225 -14.56 -8.35 -1.69
CA GLU A 225 -13.54 -8.86 -2.61
C GLU A 225 -12.45 -7.81 -2.89
N THR A 226 -12.84 -6.54 -3.03
CA THR A 226 -11.90 -5.42 -3.22
C THR A 226 -11.05 -5.20 -1.97
N GLN A 227 -11.66 -5.19 -0.78
CA GLN A 227 -10.97 -5.04 0.49
C GLN A 227 -9.97 -6.18 0.74
N ASP A 228 -10.39 -7.43 0.52
CA ASP A 228 -9.52 -8.61 0.68
C ASP A 228 -8.33 -8.55 -0.28
N SER A 229 -8.54 -8.08 -1.52
CA SER A 229 -7.47 -7.90 -2.50
C SER A 229 -6.47 -6.82 -2.07
N LEU A 230 -6.96 -5.67 -1.60
CA LEU A 230 -6.10 -4.58 -1.11
C LEU A 230 -5.28 -5.02 0.10
N GLN A 231 -5.91 -5.71 1.06
CA GLN A 231 -5.21 -6.21 2.24
C GLN A 231 -4.13 -7.23 1.87
N ARG A 232 -4.38 -8.11 0.89
CA ARG A 232 -3.36 -9.04 0.39
C ARG A 232 -2.20 -8.31 -0.28
N GLN A 233 -2.48 -7.29 -1.11
CA GLN A 233 -1.43 -6.50 -1.76
C GLN A 233 -0.57 -5.75 -0.74
N GLU A 234 -1.18 -5.12 0.27
CA GLU A 234 -0.46 -4.46 1.36
C GLU A 234 0.43 -5.45 2.12
N GLN A 235 -0.08 -6.64 2.42
CA GLN A 235 0.68 -7.64 3.15
C GLN A 235 1.89 -8.13 2.36
N ILE A 236 1.73 -8.40 1.05
CA ILE A 236 2.83 -8.78 0.16
C ILE A 236 3.88 -7.68 0.13
N ALA A 237 3.48 -6.41 -0.09
CA ALA A 237 4.40 -5.28 -0.14
C ALA A 237 5.17 -5.08 1.19
N ARG A 238 4.51 -5.28 2.34
CA ARG A 238 5.17 -5.23 3.65
C ARG A 238 6.21 -6.33 3.82
N THR A 239 5.88 -7.56 3.43
CA THR A 239 6.80 -8.70 3.52
C THR A 239 7.99 -8.53 2.58
N GLU A 240 7.78 -8.11 1.33
CA GLU A 240 8.87 -7.83 0.39
C GLU A 240 9.81 -6.74 0.92
N ARG A 241 9.25 -5.68 1.51
CA ARG A 241 10.03 -4.62 2.15
C ARG A 241 10.85 -5.16 3.30
N GLN A 242 10.27 -5.96 4.19
CA GLN A 242 10.99 -6.54 5.33
C GLN A 242 12.18 -7.38 4.86
N VAL A 243 11.96 -8.25 3.87
CA VAL A 243 13.02 -9.09 3.30
C VAL A 243 14.14 -8.24 2.71
N ALA A 244 13.81 -7.17 1.98
CA ALA A 244 14.81 -6.27 1.43
C ALA A 244 15.62 -5.52 2.51
N VAL A 245 15.02 -5.10 3.63
CA VAL A 245 15.77 -4.49 4.75
C VAL A 245 16.73 -5.51 5.36
N GLU A 246 16.23 -6.71 5.66
CA GLU A 246 17.04 -7.77 6.27
C GLU A 246 18.24 -8.16 5.38
N LEU A 247 18.03 -8.25 4.07
CA LEU A 247 19.10 -8.47 3.08
C LEU A 247 20.11 -7.31 3.07
N GLN A 248 19.65 -6.06 3.08
CA GLN A 248 20.53 -4.89 3.06
C GLN A 248 21.41 -4.86 4.31
N GLU A 249 20.81 -5.04 5.49
CA GLU A 249 21.53 -5.03 6.76
C GLU A 249 22.53 -6.19 6.89
N ALA A 250 22.23 -7.35 6.30
CA ALA A 250 23.14 -8.50 6.30
C ALA A 250 24.38 -8.29 5.41
N VAL A 251 24.27 -7.42 4.40
CA VAL A 251 25.30 -7.23 3.37
C VAL A 251 26.20 -6.03 3.66
N LEU A 252 25.59 -4.93 4.11
CA LEU A 252 26.31 -3.72 4.46
C LEU A 252 27.33 -4.01 5.57
N PRO A 253 28.47 -3.29 5.59
CA PRO A 253 29.49 -3.50 6.59
C PRO A 253 28.94 -3.37 8.02
N PRO A 254 29.44 -4.19 8.97
CA PRO A 254 28.94 -4.17 10.35
C PRO A 254 29.36 -2.91 11.12
N TRP A 255 30.28 -2.10 10.58
CA TRP A 255 30.75 -0.88 11.25
C TRP A 255 29.83 0.30 10.92
N ARG A 256 29.22 0.89 11.94
CA ARG A 256 28.32 2.06 11.83
C ARG A 256 28.90 3.33 12.48
N GLY A 257 30.22 3.38 12.66
CA GLY A 257 30.94 4.45 13.37
C GLY A 257 32.40 4.58 12.92
N PRO A 258 33.24 5.35 13.64
CA PRO A 258 34.61 5.59 13.22
C PRO A 258 35.41 4.29 13.13
N LEU A 259 36.08 4.08 12.00
CA LEU A 259 36.89 2.89 11.72
C LEU A 259 38.31 3.32 11.35
N ARG A 260 39.34 2.64 11.88
CA ARG A 260 40.73 2.86 11.48
C ARG A 260 41.32 1.68 10.72
N LEU A 261 41.83 1.92 9.51
CA LEU A 261 42.40 0.90 8.62
C LEU A 261 43.74 1.31 7.98
N PRO A 262 44.79 0.46 8.05
CA PRO A 262 44.90 -0.70 8.93
C PRO A 262 44.88 -0.30 10.41
N ARG A 263 44.65 -1.26 11.32
CA ARG A 263 44.50 -1.01 12.77
C ARG A 263 45.74 -0.41 13.48
N GLY A 264 46.82 -0.13 12.75
CA GLY A 264 48.03 0.55 13.21
C GLY A 264 48.95 0.94 12.05
N GLY A 265 49.85 1.90 12.27
CA GLY A 265 50.86 2.35 11.31
C GLY A 265 50.82 3.87 11.01
N PRO A 266 51.94 4.47 10.55
CA PRO A 266 52.13 5.92 10.39
C PRO A 266 51.34 6.59 9.23
N ALA A 267 50.26 5.95 8.76
CA ALA A 267 49.39 6.46 7.69
C ALA A 267 48.02 5.74 7.67
N ALA A 268 47.55 5.22 8.80
CA ALA A 268 46.24 4.58 8.85
C ALA A 268 45.12 5.56 8.45
N LEU A 269 44.14 5.07 7.69
CA LEU A 269 42.93 5.81 7.36
C LEU A 269 42.02 5.87 8.58
N ASP A 270 41.57 7.06 8.93
CA ASP A 270 40.43 7.30 9.82
C ASP A 270 39.17 7.44 8.94
N LEU A 271 38.20 6.56 9.15
CA LEU A 271 37.05 6.37 8.27
C LEU A 271 35.75 6.68 9.00
N ALA A 272 34.81 7.32 8.30
CA ALA A 272 33.44 7.48 8.74
C ALA A 272 32.51 7.29 7.55
N ALA A 273 31.40 6.58 7.74
CA ALA A 273 30.40 6.38 6.70
C ALA A 273 29.01 6.67 7.24
N HIS A 274 28.13 7.11 6.34
CA HIS A 274 26.75 7.36 6.67
C HIS A 274 25.83 7.01 5.50
N TYR A 275 24.74 6.33 5.82
CA TYR A 275 23.66 6.01 4.89
C TYR A 275 22.51 6.97 5.16
N LEU A 276 22.11 7.70 4.13
CA LEU A 276 21.09 8.73 4.15
C LEU A 276 19.90 8.24 3.33
N PRO A 277 18.85 7.68 3.96
CA PRO A 277 17.71 7.12 3.23
C PRO A 277 16.90 8.21 2.53
N SER A 278 16.19 7.80 1.47
CA SER A 278 15.22 8.61 0.72
C SER A 278 14.00 8.95 1.58
N ALA A 279 13.36 10.08 1.25
CA ALA A 279 12.10 10.51 1.84
C ALA A 279 10.91 9.60 1.50
N ALA A 280 11.02 8.74 0.47
CA ALA A 280 10.01 7.74 0.14
C ALA A 280 10.30 6.43 0.91
N PRO A 281 9.70 6.19 2.09
CA PRO A 281 10.03 5.04 2.92
C PRO A 281 9.83 3.69 2.21
N SER A 282 9.02 3.64 1.15
CA SER A 282 8.71 2.43 0.39
C SER A 282 9.83 1.90 -0.50
N ARG A 283 10.94 2.64 -0.69
CA ARG A 283 12.05 2.22 -1.55
C ARG A 283 13.29 1.93 -0.72
N ILE A 284 13.65 0.66 -0.64
CA ILE A 284 14.98 0.23 -0.17
C ILE A 284 15.88 0.26 -1.38
N GLY A 285 16.83 1.17 -1.41
CA GLY A 285 17.73 1.38 -2.55
C GLY A 285 18.90 0.41 -2.57
N GLY A 286 19.53 0.35 -3.74
CA GLY A 286 20.71 -0.45 -4.01
C GLY A 286 22.01 0.30 -3.73
N ASP A 287 21.99 1.30 -2.86
CA ASP A 287 23.17 2.09 -2.46
C ASP A 287 24.00 1.33 -1.43
N TRP A 288 25.32 1.36 -1.59
CA TRP A 288 26.25 0.76 -0.63
C TRP A 288 27.48 1.62 -0.38
N TYR A 289 28.10 1.34 0.76
CA TYR A 289 29.49 1.67 1.04
C TYR A 289 30.15 0.46 1.69
N ASP A 290 31.47 0.32 1.52
CA ASP A 290 32.25 -0.66 2.25
C ASP A 290 33.70 -0.19 2.44
N ALA A 291 34.31 -0.64 3.53
CA ALA A 291 35.73 -0.49 3.78
C ALA A 291 36.25 -1.68 4.59
N MET A 292 37.37 -2.25 4.14
CA MET A 292 38.02 -3.37 4.83
C MET A 292 39.54 -3.34 4.66
N ALA A 293 40.26 -3.86 5.66
CA ALA A 293 41.67 -4.17 5.50
C ALA A 293 41.82 -5.43 4.62
N LEU A 294 42.78 -5.38 3.70
CA LEU A 294 43.14 -6.48 2.82
C LEU A 294 44.31 -7.29 3.41
N PRO A 295 44.49 -8.55 3.00
CA PRO A 295 45.55 -9.42 3.54
C PRO A 295 46.97 -8.92 3.27
N ASP A 296 47.14 -8.11 2.21
CA ASP A 296 48.41 -7.49 1.82
C ASP A 296 48.74 -6.21 2.62
N GLY A 297 47.91 -5.84 3.60
CA GLY A 297 48.06 -4.65 4.43
C GLY A 297 47.49 -3.37 3.81
N GLN A 298 46.92 -3.45 2.59
CA GLN A 298 46.22 -2.33 1.96
C GLN A 298 44.79 -2.20 2.50
N SER A 299 44.12 -1.11 2.18
CA SER A 299 42.72 -0.88 2.54
C SER A 299 41.84 -0.78 1.29
N LEU A 300 40.72 -1.48 1.27
CA LEU A 300 39.64 -1.33 0.28
C LEU A 300 38.71 -0.23 0.77
N LEU A 301 38.28 0.63 -0.16
CA LEU A 301 37.15 1.56 0.00
C LEU A 301 36.26 1.44 -1.23
N THR A 302 34.95 1.39 -1.05
CA THR A 302 34.00 1.40 -2.18
C THR A 302 32.71 2.08 -1.80
N VAL A 303 32.12 2.75 -2.78
CA VAL A 303 30.78 3.32 -2.73
C VAL A 303 30.12 3.03 -4.08
N GLY A 304 28.83 2.79 -4.09
CA GLY A 304 28.09 2.64 -5.33
C GLY A 304 26.58 2.61 -5.15
N ALA A 305 25.88 2.59 -6.27
CA ALA A 305 24.43 2.61 -6.36
C ALA A 305 23.98 1.73 -7.52
N LEU A 306 22.95 0.91 -7.29
CA LEU A 306 22.25 0.18 -8.33
C LEU A 306 20.89 0.82 -8.63
N THR A 307 20.51 0.83 -9.90
CA THR A 307 19.15 1.17 -10.32
C THR A 307 18.14 0.15 -9.81
N GLY A 308 16.96 0.61 -9.41
CA GLY A 308 15.89 -0.24 -8.90
C GLY A 308 15.80 -0.18 -7.37
N HIS A 309 14.84 -0.91 -6.82
CA HIS A 309 14.58 -0.94 -5.37
C HIS A 309 13.97 -2.28 -4.94
N GLY A 310 14.03 -2.55 -3.64
CA GLY A 310 13.47 -3.76 -3.04
C GLY A 310 14.35 -5.00 -3.28
N VAL A 311 13.76 -6.19 -3.13
CA VAL A 311 14.48 -7.47 -3.01
C VAL A 311 15.45 -7.72 -4.18
N GLY A 312 15.05 -7.38 -5.41
CA GLY A 312 15.89 -7.55 -6.60
C GLY A 312 17.17 -6.72 -6.55
N ALA A 313 17.04 -5.42 -6.30
CA ALA A 313 18.19 -4.51 -6.20
C ALA A 313 19.10 -4.88 -5.02
N THR A 314 18.54 -5.23 -3.87
CA THR A 314 19.32 -5.65 -2.69
C THR A 314 20.05 -6.98 -2.94
N SER A 315 19.45 -7.92 -3.66
CA SER A 315 20.09 -9.18 -4.03
C SER A 315 21.26 -8.96 -5.00
N ALA A 316 21.08 -8.11 -6.02
CA ALA A 316 22.17 -7.73 -6.93
C ALA A 316 23.31 -7.00 -6.19
N MET A 317 22.98 -6.09 -5.27
CA MET A 317 23.95 -5.42 -4.41
C MET A 317 24.73 -6.42 -3.54
N ALA A 318 24.04 -7.42 -2.95
CA ALA A 318 24.67 -8.49 -2.17
C ALA A 318 25.68 -9.29 -2.98
N MET A 319 25.29 -9.67 -4.20
CA MET A 319 26.14 -10.38 -5.15
C MET A 319 27.38 -9.55 -5.52
N LEU A 320 27.21 -8.27 -5.89
CA LEU A 320 28.32 -7.39 -6.25
C LEU A 320 29.28 -7.17 -5.09
N LEU A 321 28.78 -6.90 -3.87
CA LEU A 321 29.63 -6.71 -2.70
C LEU A 321 30.41 -7.98 -2.34
N GLY A 322 29.77 -9.16 -2.42
CA GLY A 322 30.44 -10.44 -2.23
C GLY A 322 31.57 -10.65 -3.25
N ALA A 323 31.29 -10.42 -4.53
CA ALA A 323 32.27 -10.54 -5.61
C ALA A 323 33.41 -9.53 -5.46
N LEU A 324 33.09 -8.27 -5.16
CA LEU A 324 34.05 -7.18 -4.94
C LEU A 324 35.00 -7.53 -3.79
N ARG A 325 34.47 -7.96 -2.64
CA ARG A 325 35.27 -8.38 -1.47
C ARG A 325 36.20 -9.54 -1.85
N GLY A 326 35.68 -10.57 -2.52
CA GLY A 326 36.46 -11.73 -2.94
C GLY A 326 37.60 -11.37 -3.89
N MET A 327 37.32 -10.57 -4.92
CA MET A 327 38.32 -10.11 -5.89
C MET A 327 39.36 -9.18 -5.27
N ALA A 328 38.95 -8.30 -4.34
CA ALA A 328 39.87 -7.43 -3.63
C ALA A 328 40.82 -8.24 -2.72
N VAL A 329 40.31 -9.25 -2.01
CA VAL A 329 41.12 -10.19 -1.23
C VAL A 329 42.10 -10.97 -2.13
N ALA A 330 41.69 -11.30 -3.35
CA ALA A 330 42.55 -11.93 -4.36
C ALA A 330 43.59 -10.97 -4.99
N GLY A 331 43.57 -9.67 -4.65
CA GLY A 331 44.53 -8.69 -5.13
C GLY A 331 44.29 -8.16 -6.54
N ILE A 332 43.11 -8.41 -7.11
CA ILE A 332 42.73 -7.94 -8.46
C ILE A 332 42.83 -6.40 -8.53
N ALA A 333 43.36 -5.90 -9.64
CA ALA A 333 43.53 -4.46 -9.85
C ALA A 333 42.17 -3.73 -10.03
N PRO A 334 42.02 -2.47 -9.60
CA PRO A 334 40.75 -1.73 -9.65
C PRO A 334 40.02 -1.77 -11.00
N GLY A 335 40.73 -1.54 -12.12
CA GLY A 335 40.10 -1.56 -13.45
C GLY A 335 39.60 -2.94 -13.85
N ALA A 336 40.40 -4.00 -13.64
CA ALA A 336 39.99 -5.37 -13.93
C ALA A 336 38.79 -5.80 -13.06
N LEU A 337 38.80 -5.42 -11.78
CA LEU A 337 37.70 -5.68 -10.85
C LEU A 337 36.39 -5.08 -11.36
N MET A 338 36.40 -3.83 -11.82
CA MET A 338 35.20 -3.18 -12.40
C MET A 338 34.69 -3.92 -13.64
N GLY A 339 35.60 -4.41 -14.50
CA GLY A 339 35.23 -5.24 -15.64
C GLY A 339 34.48 -6.52 -15.24
N HIS A 340 34.97 -7.24 -14.23
CA HIS A 340 34.30 -8.43 -13.71
C HIS A 340 32.95 -8.13 -13.05
N LEU A 341 32.83 -7.01 -12.32
CA LEU A 341 31.53 -6.59 -11.77
C LEU A 341 30.51 -6.28 -12.88
N ASN A 342 30.96 -5.65 -13.98
CA ASN A 342 30.11 -5.39 -15.13
C ASN A 342 29.60 -6.69 -15.77
N GLU A 343 30.47 -7.68 -15.98
CA GLU A 343 30.11 -9.01 -16.50
C GLU A 343 29.12 -9.75 -15.58
N LEU A 344 29.33 -9.68 -14.25
CA LEU A 344 28.44 -10.31 -13.28
C LEU A 344 27.04 -9.69 -13.27
N LEU A 345 26.94 -8.36 -13.40
CA LEU A 345 25.65 -7.68 -13.43
C LEU A 345 24.87 -8.01 -14.71
N GLU A 346 25.57 -8.14 -15.84
CA GLU A 346 24.99 -8.56 -17.12
C GLU A 346 24.50 -10.01 -17.09
N ALA A 347 25.24 -10.92 -16.45
CA ALA A 347 24.86 -12.32 -16.30
C ALA A 347 23.76 -12.57 -15.25
N SER A 348 23.34 -11.53 -14.53
CA SER A 348 22.36 -11.65 -13.45
C SER A 348 20.94 -11.88 -13.96
N ALA A 349 20.10 -12.56 -13.17
CA ALA A 349 18.72 -12.85 -13.54
C ALA A 349 17.84 -11.59 -13.68
N GLN A 350 18.25 -10.48 -13.07
CA GLN A 350 17.59 -9.19 -13.14
C GLN A 350 18.63 -8.14 -13.52
N PRO A 351 18.83 -7.88 -14.83
CA PRO A 351 19.79 -6.89 -15.29
C PRO A 351 19.51 -5.54 -14.64
N ALA A 352 20.53 -5.01 -13.98
CA ALA A 352 20.51 -3.69 -13.36
C ALA A 352 21.63 -2.85 -13.97
N LEU A 353 21.47 -1.53 -13.90
CA LEU A 353 22.56 -0.60 -14.15
C LEU A 353 23.12 -0.14 -12.81
N GLY A 354 24.43 0.06 -12.76
CA GLY A 354 25.11 0.44 -11.54
C GLY A 354 26.13 1.54 -11.75
N SER A 355 26.23 2.45 -10.78
CA SER A 355 27.43 3.26 -10.61
C SER A 355 28.26 2.75 -9.44
N ALA A 356 29.58 2.73 -9.58
CA ALA A 356 30.45 2.32 -8.49
C ALA A 356 31.81 3.01 -8.56
N VAL A 357 32.43 3.20 -7.41
CA VAL A 357 33.84 3.51 -7.27
C VAL A 357 34.49 2.48 -6.36
N TYR A 358 35.69 2.05 -6.74
CA TYR A 358 36.52 1.16 -5.94
C TYR A 358 37.92 1.74 -5.84
N CYS A 359 38.40 1.85 -4.60
CA CYS A 359 39.71 2.35 -4.26
C CYS A 359 40.47 1.31 -3.44
N ARG A 360 41.76 1.21 -3.72
CA ARG A 360 42.73 0.43 -2.98
C ARG A 360 43.84 1.37 -2.49
N TYR A 361 43.95 1.49 -1.18
CA TYR A 361 44.91 2.39 -0.53
C TYR A 361 46.08 1.61 0.03
N ASP A 362 47.28 1.96 -0.43
CA ASP A 362 48.53 1.50 0.17
C ASP A 362 48.98 2.49 1.26
N PRO A 363 48.95 2.11 2.56
CA PRO A 363 49.40 2.97 3.64
C PRO A 363 50.91 3.22 3.64
N VAL A 364 51.72 2.31 3.07
CA VAL A 364 53.18 2.45 3.05
C VAL A 364 53.59 3.55 2.07
N GLY A 365 53.13 3.45 0.83
CA GLY A 365 53.36 4.45 -0.21
C GLY A 365 52.39 5.64 -0.17
N ARG A 366 51.38 5.65 0.72
CA ARG A 366 50.25 6.59 0.74
C ARG A 366 49.61 6.79 -0.64
N THR A 367 49.54 5.71 -1.42
CA THR A 367 49.07 5.73 -2.80
C THR A 367 47.66 5.14 -2.88
N LEU A 368 46.75 5.88 -3.50
CA LEU A 368 45.38 5.46 -3.79
C LEU A 368 45.30 5.00 -5.25
N ALA A 369 45.12 3.71 -5.50
CA ALA A 369 44.78 3.20 -6.82
C ALA A 369 43.26 3.03 -6.91
N TRP A 370 42.63 3.54 -7.96
CA TRP A 370 41.17 3.54 -8.03
C TRP A 370 40.63 3.43 -9.46
N ALA A 371 39.40 2.94 -9.55
CA ALA A 371 38.61 2.85 -10.77
C ALA A 371 37.15 3.21 -10.48
N GLN A 372 36.42 3.64 -11.50
CA GLN A 372 35.01 3.98 -11.41
C GLN A 372 34.23 3.41 -12.57
N ALA A 373 32.91 3.30 -12.38
CA ALA A 373 31.93 3.00 -13.40
C ALA A 373 30.78 4.01 -13.31
N GLY A 374 30.81 5.09 -14.10
CA GLY A 374 29.76 6.11 -14.17
C GLY A 374 29.40 6.79 -12.84
N HIS A 375 30.30 6.75 -11.86
CA HIS A 375 30.08 7.25 -10.49
C HIS A 375 30.67 8.66 -10.32
N PRO A 376 30.14 9.51 -9.41
CA PRO A 376 30.76 10.77 -9.06
C PRO A 376 32.24 10.58 -8.69
N ALA A 377 33.08 11.49 -9.16
CA ALA A 377 34.51 11.41 -8.88
C ALA A 377 34.77 11.65 -7.38
N PRO A 378 35.68 10.89 -6.73
CA PRO A 378 36.05 11.16 -5.35
C PRO A 378 36.55 12.59 -5.18
N LEU A 379 36.11 13.24 -4.11
CA LEU A 379 36.54 14.60 -3.76
C LEU A 379 37.73 14.53 -2.81
N LEU A 380 38.84 15.17 -3.18
CA LEU A 380 40.04 15.27 -2.38
C LEU A 380 40.15 16.67 -1.76
N PHE A 381 40.26 16.71 -0.44
CA PHE A 381 40.46 17.92 0.35
C PHE A 381 41.86 17.96 0.93
N ARG A 382 42.56 19.05 0.64
CA ARG A 382 43.96 19.29 1.02
C ARG A 382 44.16 20.75 1.38
N ALA A 383 44.68 21.00 2.58
CA ALA A 383 45.11 22.33 3.04
C ALA A 383 44.07 23.45 2.79
N GLY A 384 42.80 23.21 3.11
CA GLY A 384 41.73 24.20 2.94
C GLY A 384 41.09 24.25 1.56
N THR A 385 41.57 23.44 0.60
CA THR A 385 41.05 23.38 -0.77
C THR A 385 40.49 22.00 -1.08
N GLY A 386 39.39 21.94 -1.84
CA GLY A 386 38.81 20.69 -2.33
C GLY A 386 38.89 20.64 -3.86
N CYS A 387 39.11 19.47 -4.44
CA CYS A 387 38.95 19.22 -5.86
C CYS A 387 38.41 17.81 -6.14
N ALA A 388 37.64 17.65 -7.21
CA ALA A 388 37.30 16.33 -7.72
C ALA A 388 38.54 15.69 -8.40
N LEU A 389 38.79 14.41 -8.13
CA LEU A 389 39.84 13.67 -8.82
C LEU A 389 39.48 13.47 -10.30
N THR A 390 40.47 13.40 -11.19
CA THR A 390 40.22 13.15 -12.62
C THR A 390 39.79 11.69 -12.82
N PRO A 391 38.55 11.42 -13.27
CA PRO A 391 38.07 10.05 -13.38
C PRO A 391 38.77 9.27 -14.48
N PRO A 392 39.22 8.02 -14.23
CA PRO A 392 39.62 7.12 -15.29
C PRO A 392 38.43 6.72 -16.17
N SER A 393 38.70 6.25 -17.38
CA SER A 393 37.65 5.84 -18.33
C SER A 393 36.80 4.68 -17.79
N GLY A 394 35.48 4.81 -17.86
CA GLY A 394 34.54 3.76 -17.47
C GLY A 394 33.12 4.11 -17.88
N VAL A 395 32.28 3.09 -18.05
CA VAL A 395 30.83 3.23 -18.29
C VAL A 395 30.05 2.67 -17.11
N LEU A 396 28.76 2.97 -16.98
CA LEU A 396 27.92 2.37 -15.95
C LEU A 396 27.99 0.83 -16.01
N LEU A 397 28.10 0.18 -14.86
CA LEU A 397 28.07 -1.29 -14.74
C LEU A 397 26.76 -1.82 -15.35
N GLY A 398 26.82 -2.95 -16.03
CA GLY A 398 25.70 -3.59 -16.69
C GLY A 398 25.28 -2.94 -18.01
N SER A 399 25.98 -1.89 -18.47
CA SER A 399 25.58 -1.18 -19.70
C SER A 399 26.06 -1.86 -20.98
N MET A 400 27.32 -2.30 -21.01
CA MET A 400 27.96 -2.78 -22.23
C MET A 400 28.92 -3.96 -21.94
N PRO A 401 28.73 -5.13 -22.57
CA PRO A 401 29.63 -6.28 -22.42
C PRO A 401 31.05 -5.97 -22.88
N GLY A 402 32.04 -6.60 -22.22
CA GLY A 402 33.45 -6.54 -22.62
C GLY A 402 34.08 -5.15 -22.51
N THR A 403 33.47 -4.23 -21.76
CA THR A 403 34.03 -2.89 -21.55
C THR A 403 35.27 -2.95 -20.67
N ALA A 404 36.37 -2.37 -21.15
CA ALA A 404 37.57 -2.18 -20.34
C ALA A 404 37.43 -0.93 -19.46
N TYR A 405 37.73 -1.09 -18.17
CA TYR A 405 37.73 0.00 -17.20
C TYR A 405 39.16 0.48 -16.94
N GLY A 406 39.35 1.79 -17.02
CA GLY A 406 40.60 2.45 -16.67
C GLY A 406 40.83 2.46 -15.16
N GLN A 407 42.06 2.78 -14.77
CA GLN A 407 42.41 3.03 -13.38
C GLN A 407 43.36 4.21 -13.29
N ALA A 408 43.28 4.94 -12.18
CA ALA A 408 44.16 6.05 -11.86
C ALA A 408 44.87 5.81 -10.54
N ARG A 409 45.95 6.56 -10.29
CA ARG A 409 46.68 6.55 -9.03
C ARG A 409 46.82 7.95 -8.52
N GLU A 410 46.60 8.13 -7.23
CA GLU A 410 46.81 9.41 -6.56
C GLU A 410 47.65 9.32 -5.30
N GLN A 411 48.51 10.30 -5.13
CA GLN A 411 49.40 10.39 -3.98
C GLN A 411 48.74 11.20 -2.87
N LEU A 412 48.38 10.53 -1.78
CA LEU A 412 47.78 11.15 -0.61
C LEU A 412 48.86 11.63 0.37
N ARG A 413 48.57 12.73 1.07
CA ARG A 413 49.40 13.34 2.11
C ARG A 413 48.75 13.14 3.47
N SER A 414 49.57 13.28 4.49
CA SER A 414 49.10 13.32 5.88
C SER A 414 48.03 14.41 6.05
N GLY A 415 46.89 14.08 6.65
CA GLY A 415 45.79 15.01 6.87
C GLY A 415 44.87 15.23 5.66
N ASP A 416 45.16 14.65 4.49
CA ASP A 416 44.23 14.70 3.36
C ASP A 416 42.91 13.99 3.73
N VAL A 417 41.80 14.52 3.24
CA VAL A 417 40.46 13.95 3.41
C VAL A 417 39.90 13.60 2.03
N LEU A 418 39.52 12.35 1.85
CA LEU A 418 38.86 11.84 0.65
C LEU A 418 37.38 11.63 0.97
N VAL A 419 36.48 12.12 0.11
CA VAL A 419 35.03 11.92 0.23
C VAL A 419 34.54 11.17 -1.00
N LEU A 420 33.90 10.03 -0.78
CA LEU A 420 33.21 9.23 -1.79
C LEU A 420 31.70 9.32 -1.51
N HIS A 421 30.90 9.57 -2.54
CA HIS A 421 29.45 9.71 -2.36
C HIS A 421 28.68 9.20 -3.57
N THR A 422 27.46 8.70 -3.33
CA THR A 422 26.51 8.42 -4.43
C THR A 422 25.86 9.73 -4.92
N GLY A 423 25.30 9.68 -6.13
CA GLY A 423 24.75 10.86 -6.82
C GLY A 423 23.56 11.52 -6.10
N GLY A 424 22.84 10.78 -5.25
CA GLY A 424 21.70 11.32 -4.49
C GLY A 424 22.07 12.49 -3.56
N LEU A 425 23.35 12.66 -3.20
CA LEU A 425 23.84 13.80 -2.43
C LEU A 425 23.84 15.12 -3.22
N THR A 426 24.00 15.04 -4.54
CA THR A 426 24.22 16.18 -5.45
C THR A 426 23.18 16.29 -6.57
N ALA A 427 22.10 15.49 -6.51
CA ALA A 427 21.07 15.41 -7.52
C ALA A 427 19.87 16.36 -7.25
N HIS A 428 20.05 17.42 -6.46
CA HIS A 428 18.97 18.36 -6.15
C HIS A 428 18.81 19.41 -7.27
N GLY A 429 18.17 19.00 -8.37
CA GLY A 429 17.77 19.90 -9.45
C GLY A 429 18.59 19.75 -10.72
N ALA A 430 17.98 20.14 -11.83
CA ALA A 430 18.49 19.89 -13.18
C ALA A 430 19.91 20.45 -13.41
N ALA A 431 20.81 19.57 -13.83
CA ALA A 431 21.93 19.87 -14.75
C ALA A 431 22.90 21.01 -14.43
N ASP A 432 23.01 21.51 -13.19
CA ASP A 432 24.00 22.54 -12.84
C ASP A 432 25.00 22.04 -11.80
N SER A 433 26.27 22.40 -12.02
CA SER A 433 27.45 22.13 -11.20
C SER A 433 27.41 22.67 -9.76
N SER A 434 26.26 23.18 -9.29
CA SER A 434 26.12 23.91 -8.02
C SER A 434 26.24 23.02 -6.77
N ASP A 435 25.89 21.74 -6.87
CA ASP A 435 25.82 20.86 -5.70
C ASP A 435 27.19 20.25 -5.34
N GLU A 436 28.01 19.89 -6.34
CA GLU A 436 29.42 19.52 -6.12
C GLU A 436 30.21 20.71 -5.56
N ASP A 437 29.96 21.92 -6.07
CA ASP A 437 30.52 23.17 -5.54
C ASP A 437 30.14 23.37 -4.05
N GLY A 438 28.93 22.97 -3.65
CA GLY A 438 28.47 22.99 -2.27
C GLY A 438 29.25 22.06 -1.34
N LEU A 439 29.64 20.87 -1.80
CA LEU A 439 30.50 19.95 -1.05
C LEU A 439 31.94 20.46 -1.01
N LEU A 440 32.45 20.98 -2.13
CA LEU A 440 33.79 21.55 -2.20
C LEU A 440 33.94 22.80 -1.31
N ALA A 441 32.87 23.57 -1.11
CA ALA A 441 32.83 24.71 -0.19
C ALA A 441 33.07 24.32 1.29
N LEU A 442 32.93 23.05 1.67
CA LEU A 442 33.26 22.57 3.02
C LEU A 442 34.77 22.46 3.28
N ALA A 443 35.63 22.65 2.28
CA ALA A 443 37.07 22.48 2.39
C ALA A 443 37.74 23.24 3.56
N PRO A 444 37.39 24.51 3.85
CA PRO A 444 37.98 25.22 4.99
C PRO A 444 37.60 24.59 6.33
N ARG A 445 36.37 24.06 6.45
CA ARG A 445 35.86 23.43 7.67
C ARG A 445 36.50 22.06 7.92
N PHE A 446 36.75 21.29 6.86
CA PHE A 446 37.44 20.00 6.96
C PHE A 446 38.87 20.14 7.47
N THR A 447 39.53 21.25 7.14
CA THR A 447 40.93 21.51 7.58
C THR A 447 41.04 21.74 9.08
N GLY A 448 39.99 22.29 9.71
CA GLY A 448 39.92 22.49 11.17
C GLY A 448 39.45 21.27 11.96
N SER A 449 39.03 20.20 11.30
CA SER A 449 38.54 18.99 11.96
C SER A 449 39.69 18.08 12.37
N GLY A 450 39.51 17.27 13.42
CA GLY A 450 40.49 16.29 13.93
C GLY A 450 40.22 14.84 13.49
N THR A 451 38.99 14.52 13.05
CA THR A 451 38.57 13.15 12.68
C THR A 451 37.67 13.11 11.45
N ALA A 452 37.55 11.94 10.81
CA ALA A 452 36.60 11.71 9.71
C ALA A 452 35.14 11.81 10.17
N GLN A 453 34.85 11.46 11.42
CA GLN A 453 33.50 11.55 12.00
C GLN A 453 33.01 13.00 12.12
N GLU A 454 33.89 13.93 12.46
CA GLU A 454 33.56 15.36 12.49
C GLU A 454 33.27 15.90 11.10
N CYS A 455 34.06 15.48 10.10
CA CYS A 455 33.78 15.79 8.70
C CYS A 455 32.41 15.25 8.27
N MET A 456 32.08 14.01 8.66
CA MET A 456 30.78 13.39 8.36
C MET A 456 29.63 14.18 8.97
N ARG A 457 29.77 14.58 10.25
CA ARG A 457 28.75 15.40 10.93
C ARG A 457 28.47 16.70 10.17
N MET A 458 29.48 17.37 9.62
CA MET A 458 29.29 18.60 8.86
C MET A 458 28.52 18.37 7.55
N ILE A 459 28.79 17.26 6.85
CA ILE A 459 28.00 16.88 5.66
C ILE A 459 26.55 16.60 6.06
N VAL A 460 26.33 15.84 7.13
CA VAL A 460 24.98 15.51 7.60
C VAL A 460 24.23 16.76 8.10
N GLU A 461 24.89 17.71 8.76
CA GLU A 461 24.26 18.98 9.17
C GLU A 461 23.82 19.82 7.96
N GLN A 462 24.60 19.83 6.88
CA GLN A 462 24.30 20.63 5.68
C GLN A 462 23.26 19.96 4.78
N TYR A 463 23.34 18.63 4.59
CA TYR A 463 22.54 17.90 3.61
C TYR A 463 21.49 16.97 4.24
N GLY A 464 21.50 16.80 5.57
CA GLY A 464 20.65 15.86 6.31
C GLY A 464 19.16 16.17 6.23
N HIS A 465 18.80 17.45 6.15
CA HIS A 465 17.42 17.95 6.20
C HIS A 465 16.73 18.05 4.83
N LEU A 466 17.44 17.78 3.73
CA LEU A 466 16.87 17.86 2.39
C LEU A 466 16.03 16.60 2.11
N GLU A 467 14.82 16.77 1.59
CA GLU A 467 13.98 15.65 1.13
C GLU A 467 14.62 15.00 -0.09
N ARG A 468 15.13 13.77 0.05
CA ARG A 468 15.85 13.08 -1.04
C ARG A 468 14.95 12.15 -1.82
N ARG A 469 15.04 12.21 -3.15
CA ARG A 469 14.34 11.30 -4.08
C ARG A 469 14.97 9.92 -4.13
N GLU A 470 16.26 9.81 -3.82
CA GLU A 470 17.05 8.58 -3.85
C GLU A 470 17.84 8.42 -2.55
N ASP A 471 18.23 7.19 -2.25
CA ASP A 471 19.13 6.91 -1.14
C ASP A 471 20.51 7.52 -1.42
N THR A 472 21.29 7.72 -0.37
CA THR A 472 22.63 8.29 -0.51
C THR A 472 23.60 7.66 0.47
N CYS A 473 24.77 7.25 -0.04
CA CYS A 473 25.89 6.83 0.78
C CYS A 473 26.99 7.89 0.75
N VAL A 474 27.59 8.16 1.90
CA VAL A 474 28.80 8.96 2.01
C VAL A 474 29.84 8.19 2.79
N LEU A 475 31.06 8.11 2.26
CA LEU A 475 32.23 7.52 2.90
C LEU A 475 33.36 8.55 2.93
N ILE A 476 33.86 8.87 4.11
CA ILE A 476 34.98 9.78 4.33
C ILE A 476 36.19 8.98 4.79
N ALA A 477 37.33 9.22 4.15
CA ALA A 477 38.62 8.68 4.54
C ALA A 477 39.63 9.79 4.77
N ARG A 478 40.09 9.93 6.01
CA ARG A 478 41.17 10.85 6.38
C ARG A 478 42.47 10.09 6.55
N VAL A 479 43.54 10.57 5.93
CA VAL A 479 44.87 10.00 6.12
C VAL A 479 45.43 10.44 7.47
N GLY A 480 45.66 9.48 8.36
CA GLY A 480 46.20 9.73 9.69
C GLY A 480 47.57 10.38 9.64
N GLU A 481 47.83 11.25 10.61
CA GLU A 481 49.14 11.82 10.83
C GLU A 481 50.08 10.77 11.42
N ALA A 482 51.32 10.73 10.94
CA ALA A 482 52.32 9.86 11.55
C ALA A 482 52.51 10.32 13.00
N GLN A 483 52.01 9.55 13.96
CA GLN A 483 52.35 9.75 15.37
C GLN A 483 53.86 9.55 15.47
N ASN A 484 54.59 10.64 15.74
CA ASN A 484 55.99 10.57 16.13
C ASN A 484 56.03 9.66 17.37
N ALA A 485 56.65 8.49 17.23
CA ALA A 485 57.00 7.68 18.39
C ALA A 485 57.97 8.52 19.23
N ALA A 486 57.48 9.03 20.36
CA ALA A 486 58.29 9.67 21.38
C ALA A 486 59.03 8.63 22.21
#